data_AF-A0A3D0ZMU7-F1
#
_entry.id   AF-A0A3D0ZMU7-F1
#
_cell.length_a   1.000
_cell.length_b   1.000
_cell.length_c   1.000
_cell.angle_alpha   90.00
_cell.angle_beta   90.00
_cell.angle_gamma   90.00
#
_symmetry.space_group_name_H-M   'P 1'
#
loop_
_entity.id
_entity.type
_entity.pdbx_description
1 polymer ?
#
loop_
_entity_poly.entity_id
_entity_poly.type
_entity_poly.pdbx_seq_one_letter_code
_entity_poly.pdbx_strand_id
1 'polypeptide(L)'
;ATSAVGPFYCPTDTTAYFDPGFFQELVDRFGSSGGPLAQEYVVAHEFGHHVQNVLGYLDRAQQDPQGPESGSVRVELQADCYAGLWVKHASTQPGSDGQPFLEPITQQDLNDALSAASAVGDDRIQEAATGQVSPEAWTHGSSEQRQKWFYTGYQTGDINQCDTFSAPSL
;
A
#
# COMPACT_ATOMS: atom_id res chain seq x y z
N ALA A 1 -9.86 -2.83 -18.56
CA ALA A 1 -8.53 -3.13 -18.01
C ALA A 1 -7.97 -4.35 -18.72
N THR A 2 -6.81 -4.24 -19.36
CA THR A 2 -6.00 -5.40 -19.76
C THR A 2 -5.30 -5.92 -18.51
N SER A 3 -5.14 -7.25 -18.37
CA SER A 3 -4.50 -7.95 -17.22
C SER A 3 -3.00 -7.68 -17.06
N ALA A 4 -2.53 -6.47 -17.40
CA ALA A 4 -1.14 -6.03 -17.33
C ALA A 4 -0.90 -5.02 -16.19
N VAL A 5 -1.95 -4.69 -15.43
CA VAL A 5 -1.92 -3.80 -14.27
C VAL A 5 -2.34 -4.67 -13.09
N GLY A 6 -1.59 -4.65 -11.99
CA GLY A 6 -2.00 -5.30 -10.75
C GLY A 6 -3.32 -4.72 -10.21
N PRO A 7 -3.70 -5.01 -8.96
CA PRO A 7 -4.80 -4.34 -8.29
C PRO A 7 -4.72 -2.82 -8.43
N PHE A 8 -5.86 -2.18 -8.62
CA PHE A 8 -5.93 -0.72 -8.76
C PHE A 8 -7.30 -0.18 -8.38
N TYR A 9 -7.33 1.05 -7.87
CA TYR A 9 -8.52 1.85 -7.69
C TYR A 9 -8.73 2.86 -8.84
N CYS A 10 -9.96 2.92 -9.36
CA CYS A 10 -10.37 3.87 -10.39
C CYS A 10 -11.22 5.00 -9.79
N PRO A 11 -10.73 6.25 -9.74
CA PRO A 11 -11.49 7.36 -9.16
C PRO A 11 -12.71 7.77 -9.99
N THR A 12 -12.72 7.47 -11.30
CA THR A 12 -13.81 7.88 -12.21
C THR A 12 -15.10 7.08 -11.99
N ASP A 13 -14.99 5.79 -11.69
CA ASP A 13 -16.13 4.91 -11.39
C ASP A 13 -16.19 4.48 -9.92
N THR A 14 -15.27 4.99 -9.09
CA THR A 14 -15.15 4.70 -7.66
C THR A 14 -15.01 3.22 -7.32
N THR A 15 -14.37 2.44 -8.20
CA THR A 15 -14.25 0.98 -8.06
C THR A 15 -12.80 0.54 -7.88
N ALA A 16 -12.55 -0.36 -6.93
CA ALA A 16 -11.29 -1.10 -6.81
C ALA A 16 -11.40 -2.44 -7.56
N TYR A 17 -10.40 -2.73 -8.39
CA TYR A 17 -10.33 -3.91 -9.23
C TYR A 17 -9.22 -4.83 -8.72
N PHE A 18 -9.55 -6.11 -8.53
CA PHE A 18 -8.62 -7.11 -8.04
C PHE A 18 -8.57 -8.28 -9.01
N ASP A 19 -7.37 -8.60 -9.52
CA ASP A 19 -7.10 -9.86 -10.20
C ASP A 19 -6.58 -10.87 -9.18
N PRO A 20 -7.32 -11.94 -8.85
CA PRO A 20 -6.84 -12.95 -7.91
C PRO A 20 -5.52 -13.61 -8.34
N GLY A 21 -5.21 -13.63 -9.65
CA GLY A 21 -3.93 -14.13 -10.16
C GLY A 21 -2.73 -13.31 -9.70
N PHE A 22 -2.92 -12.02 -9.42
CA PHE A 22 -1.86 -11.14 -8.93
C PHE A 22 -1.27 -11.60 -7.60
N PHE A 23 -2.07 -12.19 -6.70
CA PHE A 23 -1.54 -12.67 -5.42
C PHE A 23 -0.52 -13.79 -5.59
N GLN A 24 -0.65 -14.60 -6.64
CA GLN A 24 0.35 -15.60 -7.01
C GLN A 24 1.58 -14.92 -7.62
N GLU A 25 1.39 -13.91 -8.48
CA GLU A 25 2.50 -13.12 -9.04
C GLU A 25 3.32 -12.40 -7.97
N LEU A 26 2.66 -11.90 -6.92
CA LEU A 26 3.30 -11.25 -5.77
C LEU A 26 4.33 -12.16 -5.10
N VAL A 27 4.04 -13.45 -5.03
CA VAL A 27 4.96 -14.47 -4.51
C VAL A 27 5.98 -14.86 -5.58
N ASP A 28 5.51 -15.32 -6.74
CA ASP A 28 6.36 -15.97 -7.74
C ASP A 28 7.32 -15.02 -8.46
N ARG A 29 6.88 -13.79 -8.73
CA ARG A 29 7.64 -12.80 -9.50
C ARG A 29 8.29 -11.76 -8.61
N PHE A 30 7.60 -11.31 -7.56
CA PHE A 30 8.06 -10.21 -6.71
C PHE A 30 8.66 -10.69 -5.37
N GLY A 31 8.54 -11.98 -5.05
CA GLY A 31 9.21 -12.62 -3.92
C GLY A 31 8.65 -12.23 -2.55
N SER A 32 7.35 -11.91 -2.48
CA SER A 32 6.63 -11.79 -1.21
C SER A 32 6.49 -13.16 -0.54
N SER A 33 6.46 -13.22 0.79
CA SER A 33 6.20 -14.45 1.55
C SER A 33 4.76 -14.98 1.41
N GLY A 34 3.82 -14.16 0.91
CA GLY A 34 2.42 -14.53 0.76
C GLY A 34 1.65 -14.43 2.09
N GLY A 35 0.63 -15.27 2.28
CA GLY A 35 -0.19 -15.28 3.49
C GLY A 35 -1.44 -14.38 3.42
N PRO A 36 -2.43 -14.57 4.31
CA PRO A 36 -3.70 -13.84 4.27
C PRO A 36 -3.52 -12.33 4.41
N LEU A 37 -2.74 -11.88 5.41
CA LEU A 37 -2.57 -10.44 5.66
C LEU A 37 -1.82 -9.72 4.54
N ALA A 38 -0.96 -10.43 3.79
CA ALA A 38 -0.34 -9.88 2.58
C ALA A 38 -1.36 -9.56 1.48
N GLN A 39 -2.36 -10.43 1.28
CA GLN A 39 -3.44 -10.21 0.31
C GLN A 39 -4.38 -9.11 0.80
N GLU A 40 -4.72 -9.12 2.10
CA GLU A 40 -5.55 -8.09 2.73
C GLU A 40 -4.89 -6.71 2.71
N TYR A 41 -3.57 -6.64 2.86
CA TYR A 41 -2.80 -5.39 2.70
C TYR A 41 -3.02 -4.78 1.32
N VAL A 42 -2.94 -5.57 0.24
CA VAL A 42 -3.16 -5.10 -1.13
C VAL A 42 -4.60 -4.58 -1.28
N VAL A 43 -5.59 -5.30 -0.73
CA VAL A 43 -6.99 -4.83 -0.75
C VAL A 43 -7.18 -3.52 0.02
N ALA A 44 -6.60 -3.44 1.21
CA ALA A 44 -6.68 -2.26 2.06
C ALA A 44 -5.95 -1.05 1.46
N HIS A 45 -4.86 -1.27 0.71
CA HIS A 45 -4.13 -0.25 -0.03
C HIS A 45 -5.03 0.36 -1.13
N GLU A 46 -5.66 -0.46 -1.96
CA GLU A 46 -6.59 0.04 -3.00
C GLU A 46 -7.80 0.75 -2.39
N PHE A 47 -8.30 0.27 -1.25
CA PHE A 47 -9.33 1.00 -0.51
C PHE A 47 -8.78 2.32 0.08
N GLY A 48 -7.50 2.38 0.43
CA GLY A 48 -6.80 3.60 0.82
C GLY A 48 -6.90 4.68 -0.26
N HIS A 49 -6.74 4.33 -1.53
CA HIS A 49 -6.98 5.26 -2.64
C HIS A 49 -8.41 5.76 -2.73
N HIS A 50 -9.41 4.94 -2.40
CA HIS A 50 -10.78 5.41 -2.28
C HIS A 50 -10.92 6.47 -1.17
N VAL A 51 -10.32 6.24 0.00
CA VAL A 51 -10.30 7.22 1.10
C VAL A 51 -9.64 8.52 0.64
N GLN A 52 -8.51 8.44 -0.07
CA GLN A 52 -7.83 9.60 -0.64
C GLN A 52 -8.69 10.35 -1.65
N ASN A 53 -9.47 9.64 -2.47
CA ASN A 53 -10.41 10.25 -3.41
C ASN A 53 -11.47 11.07 -2.67
N VAL A 54 -12.06 10.50 -1.62
CA VAL A 54 -13.05 11.18 -0.78
C VAL A 54 -12.46 12.41 -0.08
N LEU A 55 -11.19 12.34 0.33
CA LEU A 55 -10.47 13.43 1.01
C LEU A 55 -9.82 14.45 0.05
N GLY A 56 -9.84 14.21 -1.27
CA GLY A 56 -9.30 15.13 -2.28
C GLY A 56 -7.76 15.12 -2.39
N TYR A 57 -7.10 14.00 -2.05
CA TYR A 57 -5.63 13.89 -2.15
C TYR A 57 -5.13 13.43 -3.53
N LEU A 58 -5.95 12.70 -4.31
CA LEU A 58 -5.49 12.09 -5.57
C LEU A 58 -5.02 13.11 -6.63
N ASP A 59 -5.61 14.31 -6.66
CA ASP A 59 -5.21 15.37 -7.60
C ASP A 59 -3.77 15.86 -7.38
N ARG A 60 -3.18 15.60 -6.20
CA ARG A 60 -1.79 15.98 -5.90
C ARG A 60 -0.79 15.10 -6.63
N ALA A 61 -1.11 13.83 -6.91
CA ALA A 61 -0.25 12.95 -7.71
C ALA A 61 -0.07 13.48 -9.13
N GLN A 62 -1.12 14.07 -9.72
CA GLN A 62 -1.06 14.58 -11.10
C GLN A 62 -0.19 15.83 -11.24
N GLN A 63 -0.03 16.61 -10.18
CA GLN A 63 0.75 17.86 -10.20
C GLN A 63 2.26 17.59 -10.14
N ASP A 64 2.65 16.44 -9.57
CA ASP A 64 4.04 16.03 -9.40
C ASP A 64 4.14 14.50 -9.54
N PRO A 65 4.21 13.98 -10.79
CA PRO A 65 3.87 12.59 -11.08
C PRO A 65 5.02 11.58 -10.95
N GLN A 66 6.27 12.01 -10.76
CA GLN A 66 7.41 11.09 -10.71
C GLN A 66 8.59 11.64 -9.91
N GLY A 67 9.41 10.73 -9.40
CA GLY A 67 10.58 11.01 -8.58
C GLY A 67 10.39 10.52 -7.14
N PRO A 68 11.48 10.37 -6.37
CA PRO A 68 11.47 9.64 -5.10
C PRO A 68 10.72 10.36 -3.97
N GLU A 69 10.45 11.65 -4.13
CA GLU A 69 9.69 12.48 -3.19
C GLU A 69 8.43 13.09 -3.81
N SER A 70 8.03 12.57 -4.97
CA SER A 70 6.97 13.16 -5.79
C SER A 70 5.59 13.07 -5.15
N GLY A 71 4.66 13.88 -5.64
CA GLY A 71 3.24 13.77 -5.33
C GLY A 71 2.68 12.38 -5.55
N SER A 72 3.08 11.69 -6.64
CA SER A 72 2.70 10.29 -6.91
C SER A 72 3.16 9.37 -5.78
N VAL A 73 4.46 9.39 -5.45
CA VAL A 73 5.00 8.56 -4.36
C VAL A 73 4.32 8.87 -3.04
N ARG A 74 4.04 10.13 -2.73
CA ARG A 74 3.36 10.52 -1.48
C ARG A 74 1.92 9.99 -1.40
N VAL A 75 1.18 9.96 -2.52
CA VAL A 75 -0.15 9.33 -2.58
C VAL A 75 -0.05 7.84 -2.28
N GLU A 76 0.88 7.13 -2.93
CA GLU A 76 1.06 5.69 -2.76
C GLU A 76 1.45 5.32 -1.32
N LEU A 77 2.39 6.04 -0.73
CA LEU A 77 2.81 5.82 0.66
C LEU A 77 1.71 6.14 1.68
N GLN A 78 0.84 7.10 1.38
CA GLN A 78 -0.29 7.39 2.26
C GLN A 78 -1.33 6.27 2.19
N ALA A 79 -1.55 5.66 1.03
CA ALA A 79 -2.40 4.48 0.90
C ALA A 79 -1.84 3.29 1.69
N ASP A 80 -0.52 3.08 1.72
CA ASP A 80 0.12 2.09 2.61
C ASP A 80 -0.17 2.37 4.08
N CYS A 81 -0.05 3.63 4.50
CA CYS A 81 -0.37 4.02 5.88
C CYS A 81 -1.84 3.78 6.22
N TYR A 82 -2.76 4.05 5.29
CA TYR A 82 -4.18 3.74 5.47
C TYR A 82 -4.43 2.23 5.55
N ALA A 83 -3.71 1.41 4.78
CA ALA A 83 -3.78 -0.04 4.89
C ALA A 83 -3.34 -0.52 6.28
N GLY A 84 -2.23 0.01 6.81
CA GLY A 84 -1.78 -0.28 8.18
C GLY A 84 -2.80 0.15 9.24
N LEU A 85 -3.38 1.35 9.09
CA LEU A 85 -4.42 1.85 9.97
C LEU A 85 -5.65 0.93 9.96
N TRP A 86 -6.06 0.45 8.78
CA TRP A 86 -7.13 -0.53 8.66
C TRP A 86 -6.80 -1.81 9.42
N VAL A 87 -5.60 -2.40 9.23
CA VAL A 87 -5.18 -3.61 9.97
C VAL A 87 -5.26 -3.40 11.48
N LYS A 88 -4.79 -2.24 11.97
CA LYS A 88 -4.83 -1.89 13.39
C LYS A 88 -6.26 -1.87 13.93
N HIS A 89 -7.16 -1.16 13.26
CA HIS A 89 -8.54 -1.03 13.72
C HIS A 89 -9.32 -2.33 13.54
N ALA A 90 -9.14 -3.03 12.42
CA ALA A 90 -9.83 -4.28 12.13
C ALA A 90 -9.50 -5.38 13.14
N SER A 91 -8.27 -5.41 13.67
CA SER A 91 -7.83 -6.38 14.68
C SER A 91 -8.09 -5.97 16.14
N THR A 92 -8.53 -4.74 16.40
CA THR A 92 -8.69 -4.24 17.79
C THR A 92 -10.04 -3.62 18.10
N GLN A 93 -10.77 -3.13 17.10
CA GLN A 93 -12.08 -2.51 17.29
C GLN A 93 -13.18 -3.54 17.11
N PRO A 94 -14.15 -3.64 18.04
CA PRO A 94 -15.26 -4.55 17.91
C PRO A 94 -16.15 -4.13 16.73
N GLY A 95 -16.49 -5.11 15.90
CA GLY A 95 -17.52 -5.01 14.88
C GLY A 95 -18.92 -5.14 15.46
N SER A 96 -19.90 -5.34 14.59
CA SER A 96 -21.32 -5.39 14.94
C SER A 96 -21.72 -6.53 15.88
N ASP A 97 -20.92 -7.60 15.92
CA ASP A 97 -21.10 -8.77 16.79
C ASP A 97 -20.31 -8.67 18.11
N GLY A 98 -19.63 -7.54 18.33
CA GLY A 98 -18.81 -7.28 19.51
C GLY A 98 -17.42 -7.90 19.47
N GLN A 99 -17.01 -8.54 18.38
CA GLN A 99 -15.66 -9.07 18.17
C GLN A 99 -14.90 -8.25 17.12
N PRO A 100 -13.56 -8.17 17.19
CA PRO A 100 -12.79 -7.58 16.09
C PRO A 100 -13.04 -8.29 14.76
N PHE A 101 -12.87 -7.54 13.66
CA PHE A 101 -13.06 -8.04 12.30
C PHE A 101 -11.96 -9.02 11.87
N LEU A 102 -10.77 -8.89 12.44
CA LEU A 102 -9.64 -9.79 12.24
C LEU A 102 -9.27 -10.49 13.54
N GLU A 103 -8.71 -11.69 13.42
CA GLU A 103 -7.98 -12.31 14.52
C GLU A 103 -6.80 -11.42 14.96
N PRO A 104 -6.29 -11.59 16.20
CA PRO A 104 -5.11 -10.85 16.64
C PRO A 104 -3.93 -11.08 15.69
N ILE A 105 -3.41 -9.99 15.15
CA ILE A 105 -2.31 -10.02 14.18
C ILE A 105 -1.06 -10.61 14.82
N THR A 106 -0.56 -11.72 14.28
CA THR A 106 0.70 -12.31 14.72
C THR A 106 1.89 -11.55 14.12
N GLN A 107 3.07 -11.77 14.68
CA GLN A 107 4.30 -11.21 14.10
C GLN A 107 4.53 -11.75 12.67
N GLN A 108 4.13 -12.99 12.37
CA GLN A 108 4.28 -13.55 11.04
C GLN A 108 3.34 -12.87 10.04
N ASP A 109 2.07 -12.66 10.41
CA ASP A 109 1.11 -11.95 9.55
C ASP A 109 1.61 -10.53 9.23
N LEU A 110 2.14 -9.84 10.24
CA LEU A 110 2.73 -8.51 10.05
C LEU A 110 3.94 -8.55 9.11
N ASN A 111 4.83 -9.54 9.27
CA ASN A 111 5.98 -9.72 8.39
C ASN A 111 5.54 -10.02 6.94
N ASP A 112 4.46 -10.77 6.78
CA ASP A 112 3.88 -11.11 5.48
C ASP A 112 3.31 -9.88 4.77
N ALA A 113 2.58 -9.02 5.48
CA ALA A 113 2.11 -7.74 4.95
C ALA A 113 3.27 -6.78 4.60
N LEU A 114 4.29 -6.69 5.45
CA LEU A 114 5.51 -5.92 5.17
C LEU A 114 6.27 -6.48 3.96
N SER A 115 6.30 -7.80 3.80
CA SER A 115 6.91 -8.46 2.66
C SER A 115 6.16 -8.12 1.36
N ALA A 116 4.82 -8.09 1.39
CA ALA A 116 4.00 -7.62 0.27
C ALA A 116 4.29 -6.15 -0.07
N ALA A 117 4.29 -5.25 0.92
CA ALA A 117 4.61 -3.83 0.72
C ALA A 117 6.01 -3.62 0.12
N SER A 118 6.99 -4.40 0.59
CA SER A 118 8.35 -4.42 0.04
C SER A 118 8.39 -4.92 -1.40
N ALA A 119 7.62 -5.96 -1.72
CA ALA A 119 7.63 -6.62 -3.03
C ALA A 119 7.21 -5.68 -4.18
N VAL A 120 6.38 -4.68 -3.88
CA VAL A 120 5.83 -3.71 -4.84
C VAL A 120 6.55 -2.35 -4.83
N GLY A 121 7.70 -2.24 -4.17
CA GLY A 121 8.56 -1.06 -4.26
C GLY A 121 9.19 -0.92 -5.65
N ASP A 122 9.26 0.31 -6.16
CA ASP A 122 9.81 0.59 -7.50
C ASP A 122 11.28 0.17 -7.63
N ASP A 123 12.08 0.32 -6.57
CA ASP A 123 13.47 -0.14 -6.51
C ASP A 123 13.58 -1.66 -6.74
N ARG A 124 12.74 -2.44 -6.09
CA ARG A 124 12.73 -3.90 -6.23
C ARG A 124 12.20 -4.35 -7.59
N ILE A 125 11.15 -3.71 -8.07
CA ILE A 125 10.59 -3.99 -9.41
C ILE A 125 11.62 -3.66 -10.50
N GLN A 126 12.25 -2.49 -10.42
CA GLN A 126 13.28 -2.06 -11.36
C GLN A 126 14.50 -2.99 -11.32
N GLU A 127 15.01 -3.33 -10.14
CA GLU A 127 16.14 -4.25 -9.98
C GLU A 127 15.82 -5.63 -10.59
N ALA A 128 14.63 -6.18 -10.34
CA ALA A 128 14.21 -7.46 -10.91
C ALA A 128 14.01 -7.40 -12.44
N ALA A 129 13.58 -6.27 -12.99
CA ALA A 129 13.28 -6.11 -14.42
C ALA A 129 14.51 -5.72 -15.27
N THR A 130 15.40 -4.89 -14.73
CA THR A 130 16.49 -4.24 -15.50
C THR A 130 17.87 -4.41 -14.86
N GLY A 131 17.94 -4.81 -13.58
CA GLY A 131 19.18 -4.87 -12.80
C GLY A 131 19.75 -3.49 -12.44
N GLN A 132 18.95 -2.43 -12.56
CA GLN A 132 19.33 -1.06 -12.21
C GLN A 132 18.16 -0.32 -11.58
N VAL A 133 18.46 0.52 -10.58
CA VAL A 133 17.49 1.38 -9.90
C VAL A 133 17.66 2.84 -10.34
N SER A 134 16.58 3.49 -10.76
CA SER A 134 16.52 4.94 -11.06
C SER A 134 15.38 5.58 -10.28
N PRO A 135 15.69 6.27 -9.17
CA PRO A 135 14.71 6.94 -8.33
C PRO A 135 13.89 8.02 -9.05
N GLU A 136 14.47 8.66 -10.07
CA GLU A 136 13.86 9.74 -10.83
C GLU A 136 12.62 9.30 -11.63
N ALA A 137 12.47 7.99 -11.84
CA ALA A 137 11.34 7.38 -12.53
C ALA A 137 10.30 6.76 -11.57
N TRP A 138 10.50 6.86 -10.25
CA TRP A 138 9.58 6.27 -9.28
C TRP A 138 8.22 6.96 -9.28
N THR A 139 7.17 6.17 -9.15
CA THR A 139 5.77 6.62 -8.99
C THR A 139 5.12 6.02 -7.74
N HIS A 140 5.65 4.92 -7.19
CA HIS A 140 5.15 4.23 -6.01
C HIS A 140 6.12 4.24 -4.82
N GLY A 141 7.37 4.62 -5.04
CA GLY A 141 8.38 4.78 -3.99
C GLY A 141 9.17 3.51 -3.73
N SER A 142 10.14 3.59 -2.82
CA SER A 142 11.02 2.47 -2.50
C SER A 142 10.35 1.44 -1.59
N SER A 143 10.83 0.21 -1.66
CA SER A 143 10.44 -0.89 -0.79
C SER A 143 10.53 -0.54 0.70
N GLU A 144 11.51 0.27 1.09
CA GLU A 144 11.68 0.75 2.47
C GLU A 144 10.59 1.77 2.85
N GLN A 145 10.32 2.75 1.98
CA GLN A 145 9.28 3.74 2.21
C GLN A 145 7.90 3.07 2.38
N ARG A 146 7.57 2.13 1.48
CA ARG A 146 6.31 1.37 1.49
C ARG A 146 6.11 0.65 2.84
N GLN A 147 7.12 -0.09 3.29
CA GLN A 147 7.11 -0.79 4.57
C GLN A 147 6.97 0.16 5.76
N LYS A 148 7.73 1.26 5.75
CA LYS A 148 7.71 2.27 6.81
C LYS A 148 6.31 2.83 7.00
N TRP A 149 5.67 3.30 5.93
CA TRP A 149 4.36 3.94 6.04
C TRP A 149 3.25 2.96 6.40
N PHE A 150 3.25 1.75 5.84
CA PHE A 150 2.36 0.68 6.31
C PHE A 150 2.52 0.43 7.82
N TYR A 151 3.76 0.26 8.28
CA TYR A 151 4.04 0.02 9.69
C TYR A 151 3.64 1.21 10.58
N THR A 152 3.84 2.46 10.12
CA THR A 152 3.39 3.67 10.83
C THR A 152 1.89 3.66 11.06
N GLY A 153 1.09 3.36 10.02
CA GLY A 153 -0.36 3.25 10.15
C GLY A 153 -0.78 2.16 11.12
N TYR A 154 -0.16 0.97 11.01
CA TYR A 154 -0.44 -0.17 11.89
C TYR A 154 -0.08 0.11 13.35
N GLN A 155 1.08 0.72 13.60
CA GLN A 155 1.56 0.96 14.95
C GLN A 155 0.73 2.03 15.66
N THR A 156 0.37 3.11 14.94
CA THR A 156 -0.27 4.29 15.53
C THR A 156 -1.78 4.17 15.58
N GLY A 157 -2.41 3.60 14.54
CA GLY A 157 -3.86 3.63 14.36
C GLY A 157 -4.43 5.05 14.22
N ASP A 158 -3.60 6.05 13.94
CA ASP A 158 -4.00 7.47 13.86
C ASP A 158 -3.76 8.01 12.45
N ILE A 159 -4.84 8.43 11.80
CA ILE A 159 -4.82 8.95 10.43
C ILE A 159 -3.97 10.22 10.30
N ASN A 160 -3.81 10.99 11.38
CA ASN A 160 -2.97 12.19 11.39
C ASN A 160 -1.48 11.85 11.28
N GLN A 161 -1.08 10.60 11.56
CA GLN A 161 0.28 10.13 11.34
C GLN A 161 0.54 9.70 9.88
N CYS A 162 -0.48 9.74 9.01
CA CYS A 162 -0.41 9.37 7.60
C CYS A 162 -0.28 10.58 6.64
N ASP A 163 0.13 11.75 7.13
CA ASP A 163 0.37 12.93 6.29
C ASP A 163 1.74 12.85 5.60
N THR A 164 1.79 12.09 4.51
CA THR A 164 2.98 11.97 3.65
C THR A 164 3.33 13.26 2.92
N PHE A 165 2.40 14.21 2.79
CA PHE A 165 2.64 15.48 2.08
C PHE A 165 3.42 16.49 2.92
N SER A 166 3.23 16.46 4.23
CA SER A 166 3.98 17.31 5.17
C SER A 166 5.27 16.65 5.69
N ALA A 167 5.51 15.38 5.36
CA ALA A 167 6.69 14.66 5.81
C ALA A 167 7.98 15.26 5.19
N PRO A 168 8.97 15.67 6.03
CA PRO A 168 10.23 16.23 5.55
C PRO A 168 11.16 15.17 4.95
N SER A 169 10.93 13.89 5.30
CA SER A 169 11.54 12.73 4.67
C SER A 169 10.52 11.59 4.63
N LEU A 170 10.52 10.87 3.51
CA LEU A 170 9.60 9.76 3.26
C LEU A 170 10.05 8.45 3.89
#